data_AF-A0A961RRD8-F1
#
_entry.id   AF-A0A961RRD8-F1
#
_cell.length_a   1.000
_cell.length_b   1.000
_cell.length_c   1.000
_cell.angle_alpha   90.00
_cell.angle_beta   90.00
_cell.angle_gamma   90.00
#
_symmetry.space_group_name_H-M   'P 1'
#
loop_
_entity.id
_entity.type
_entity.pdbx_description
1 polymer ?
#
loop_
_entity_poly.entity_id
_entity_poly.type
_entity_poly.pdbx_seq_one_letter_code
_entity_poly.pdbx_strand_id
1 'polypeptide(L)'
;MKTGFVCAAGYNMVASAERNGRRLVAVVFGAMSQGERATMAAQLLDEGFSMTGGSPLSEFRRTGNPVGPESQRSRVCSEQAVKNRYDPLPETAVLKSPHLHERRVTRDPVTVSLGGIDADPSPAWMARAFLPGGAVPVPEPRPDYVIVNVDGDAIIPGSLRGGIAVPTPNPVHVQ
;
A
#
# COMPACT_ATOMS: atom_id res chain seq x y z
N MET A 1 4.32 -0.29 7.89
CA MET A 1 4.55 0.87 7.00
C MET A 1 3.57 0.78 5.85
N LYS A 2 2.99 1.89 5.39
CA LYS A 2 2.07 1.91 4.25
C LYS A 2 2.39 3.08 3.32
N THR A 3 2.32 2.82 2.02
CA THR A 3 2.47 3.83 0.97
C THR A 3 1.15 4.05 0.23
N GLY A 4 1.02 5.21 -0.41
CA GLY A 4 -0.11 5.52 -1.30
C GLY A 4 0.29 6.53 -2.37
N PHE A 5 -0.34 6.45 -3.53
CA PHE A 5 -0.18 7.44 -4.61
C PHE A 5 -1.47 7.55 -5.41
N VAL A 6 -1.94 8.78 -5.57
CA VAL A 6 -2.91 9.20 -6.59
C VAL A 6 -2.51 10.59 -7.05
N CYS A 7 -2.66 10.91 -8.33
CA CYS A 7 -2.20 12.20 -8.87
C CYS A 7 -2.73 13.41 -8.10
N ALA A 8 -3.98 13.35 -7.60
CA ALA A 8 -4.57 14.44 -6.83
C ALA A 8 -4.00 14.58 -5.40
N ALA A 9 -3.38 13.55 -4.83
CA ALA A 9 -2.85 13.56 -3.47
C ALA A 9 -1.32 13.50 -3.39
N GLY A 10 -0.63 13.25 -4.51
CA GLY A 10 0.81 13.03 -4.56
C GLY A 10 1.25 11.71 -3.93
N TYR A 11 2.55 11.60 -3.62
CA TYR A 11 3.14 10.42 -3.01
C TYR A 11 3.07 10.51 -1.48
N ASN A 12 2.36 9.57 -0.88
CA ASN A 12 2.10 9.51 0.56
C ASN A 12 2.84 8.32 1.21
N MET A 13 3.26 8.49 2.46
CA MET A 13 3.93 7.47 3.24
C MET A 13 3.61 7.59 4.73
N VAL A 14 3.30 6.47 5.37
CA VAL A 14 3.24 6.33 6.82
C VAL A 14 4.27 5.30 7.24
N ALA A 15 5.30 5.75 7.93
CA ALA A 15 6.40 4.94 8.44
C ALA A 15 6.39 4.89 9.97
N SER A 16 6.88 3.80 10.55
CA SER A 16 7.14 3.72 11.98
C SER A 16 8.51 3.11 12.21
N ALA A 17 9.20 3.60 13.22
CA ALA A 17 10.48 3.08 13.67
C ALA A 17 10.53 3.12 15.19
N GLU A 18 11.35 2.25 15.78
CA GLU A 18 11.57 2.16 17.22
C GLU A 18 13.07 2.14 17.51
N ARG A 19 13.52 2.96 18.45
CA ARG A 19 14.90 2.99 18.95
C ARG A 19 14.86 3.16 20.47
N ASN A 20 15.59 2.33 21.21
CA ASN A 20 15.69 2.39 22.68
C ASN A 20 14.33 2.42 23.40
N GLY A 21 13.35 1.63 22.95
CA GLY A 21 12.01 1.56 23.54
C GLY A 21 11.09 2.75 23.21
N ARG A 22 11.56 3.74 22.44
CA ARG A 22 10.75 4.85 21.94
C ARG A 22 10.34 4.60 20.49
N ARG A 23 9.02 4.58 20.25
CA ARG A 23 8.43 4.41 18.91
C ARG A 23 8.00 5.75 18.34
N LEU A 24 8.36 5.99 17.09
CA LEU A 24 7.93 7.15 16.31
C LEU A 24 7.08 6.71 15.12
N VAL A 25 6.23 7.62 14.66
CA VAL A 25 5.45 7.50 13.43
C VAL A 25 5.70 8.77 12.62
N ALA A 26 6.13 8.61 11.37
CA ALA A 26 6.29 9.69 10.41
C ALA A 26 5.20 9.58 9.35
N VAL A 27 4.53 10.70 9.06
CA VAL A 27 3.47 10.81 8.07
C VAL A 27 3.89 11.86 7.04
N VAL A 28 4.08 11.42 5.80
CA VAL A 28 4.42 12.27 4.65
C VAL A 28 3.23 12.29 3.70
N PHE A 29 2.80 13.50 3.34
CA PHE A 29 1.76 13.73 2.34
C PHE A 29 2.32 14.52 1.15
N GLY A 30 1.88 14.18 -0.06
CA GLY A 30 2.06 15.04 -1.23
C GLY A 30 3.49 15.19 -1.76
N ALA A 31 4.40 14.25 -1.49
CA ALA A 31 5.74 14.28 -2.09
C ALA A 31 5.67 14.14 -3.62
N MET A 32 6.73 14.57 -4.33
CA MET A 32 6.74 14.59 -5.80
C MET A 32 7.14 13.24 -6.41
N SER A 33 7.84 12.37 -5.66
CA SER A 33 8.31 11.06 -6.14
C SER A 33 8.34 9.96 -5.08
N GLN A 34 8.54 8.71 -5.55
CA GLN A 34 8.68 7.55 -4.66
C GLN A 34 9.91 7.63 -3.76
N GLY A 35 11.03 8.13 -4.28
CA GLY A 35 12.27 8.25 -3.51
C GLY A 35 12.19 9.38 -2.51
N GLU A 36 11.65 10.53 -2.92
CA GLU A 36 11.50 11.70 -2.05
C GLU A 36 10.61 11.41 -0.83
N ARG A 37 9.46 10.73 -0.99
CA ARG A 37 8.63 10.36 0.17
C ARG A 37 9.39 9.51 1.19
N ALA A 38 10.28 8.64 0.72
CA ALA A 38 11.05 7.75 1.59
C ALA A 38 12.16 8.52 2.30
N THR A 39 12.85 9.41 1.58
CA THR A 39 13.86 10.30 2.15
C THR A 39 13.25 11.25 3.19
N MET A 40 12.12 11.88 2.91
CA MET A 40 11.40 12.74 3.86
C MET A 40 10.96 11.96 5.11
N ALA A 41 10.43 10.74 4.93
CA ALA A 41 10.03 9.92 6.08
C ALA A 41 11.23 9.54 6.95
N ALA A 42 12.37 9.21 6.34
CA ALA A 42 13.61 8.92 7.07
C ALA A 42 14.12 10.15 7.82
N GLN A 43 14.12 11.32 7.17
CA GLN A 43 14.50 12.59 7.79
C GLN A 43 13.64 12.89 9.02
N LEU A 44 12.31 12.81 8.91
CA LEU A 44 11.39 13.06 10.03
C LEU A 44 11.61 12.09 11.20
N LEU A 45 11.91 10.83 10.90
CA LEU A 45 12.21 9.84 11.93
C LEU A 45 13.53 10.17 12.63
N ASP A 46 14.58 10.51 11.88
CA ASP A 46 15.87 10.89 12.45
C ASP A 46 15.77 12.15 13.31
N GLU A 47 15.12 13.21 12.81
CA GLU A 47 14.83 14.43 13.58
C GLU A 47 14.05 14.10 14.86
N GLY A 48 12.99 13.30 14.74
CA GLY A 48 12.18 12.90 15.89
C GLY A 48 12.97 12.11 16.94
N PHE A 49 13.94 11.28 16.52
CA PHE A 49 14.82 10.55 17.45
C PHE A 49 15.87 11.47 18.09
N SER A 50 16.32 12.52 17.42
CA SER A 50 17.20 13.54 17.99
C SER A 50 16.51 14.47 18.98
N MET A 51 15.17 14.57 18.92
CA MET A 51 14.36 15.33 19.87
C MET A 51 14.03 14.53 21.14
N THR A 52 14.04 15.18 22.30
CA THR A 52 13.69 14.59 23.60
C THR A 52 12.25 14.85 24.05
N GLY A 53 11.47 15.63 23.29
CA GLY A 53 10.09 15.99 23.62
C GLY A 53 9.28 16.43 22.40
N GLY A 54 8.00 16.71 22.61
CA GLY A 54 7.06 17.22 21.61
C GLY A 54 5.75 17.62 22.28
N SER A 55 4.89 18.33 21.54
CA SER A 55 3.55 18.64 22.04
C SER A 55 2.63 17.43 21.94
N PRO A 56 1.79 17.16 22.96
CA PRO A 56 0.73 16.17 22.84
C PRO A 56 -0.23 16.53 21.71
N LEU A 57 -0.87 15.52 21.11
CA LEU A 57 -1.82 15.72 20.00
C LEU A 57 -2.95 16.72 20.37
N SER A 58 -3.33 16.76 21.64
CA SER A 58 -4.35 17.68 22.18
C SER A 58 -3.97 19.16 22.06
N GLU A 59 -2.69 19.49 21.97
CA GLU A 59 -2.21 20.87 21.81
C GLU A 59 -2.14 21.32 20.36
N PHE A 60 -2.25 20.39 19.38
CA PHE A 60 -2.29 20.76 17.97
C PHE A 60 -3.59 21.49 17.67
N ARG A 61 -3.50 22.82 17.58
CA ARG A 61 -4.61 23.65 17.14
C ARG A 61 -4.84 23.44 15.65
N ARG A 62 -6.10 23.25 15.24
CA ARG A 62 -6.48 23.41 13.84
C ARG A 62 -6.19 24.84 13.43
N THR A 63 -5.16 25.03 12.62
CA THR A 63 -4.81 26.33 12.04
C THR A 63 -5.70 26.57 10.83
N GLY A 64 -6.68 27.46 10.99
CA GLY A 64 -7.49 28.00 9.89
C GLY A 64 -8.76 27.22 9.52
N ASN A 65 -9.50 27.80 8.57
CA ASN A 65 -10.65 27.16 7.92
C ASN A 65 -10.14 26.39 6.70
N PRO A 66 -10.16 25.04 6.70
CA PRO A 66 -9.63 24.28 5.57
C PRO A 66 -10.49 24.53 4.32
N VAL A 67 -9.89 25.13 3.29
CA VAL A 67 -10.50 25.31 1.96
C VAL A 67 -10.39 24.00 1.17
N GLY A 68 -10.93 22.91 1.73
CA GLY A 68 -10.85 21.57 1.13
C GLY A 68 -9.43 21.07 0.79
N PRO A 69 -9.30 19.85 0.26
CA PRO A 69 -8.03 19.37 -0.28
C PRO A 69 -7.78 19.96 -1.69
N GLU A 70 -6.65 20.63 -1.88
CA GLU A 70 -6.20 21.07 -3.21
C GLU A 70 -5.63 19.88 -3.99
N SER A 71 -6.04 19.74 -5.25
CA SER A 71 -5.54 18.68 -6.13
C SER A 71 -4.09 18.94 -6.54
N GLN A 72 -3.21 18.01 -6.19
CA GLN A 72 -1.79 18.02 -6.55
C GLN A 72 -1.51 17.56 -7.99
N ARG A 73 -2.55 17.27 -8.79
CA ARG A 73 -2.38 16.65 -10.13
C ARG A 73 -1.51 17.49 -11.06
N SER A 74 -1.69 18.81 -11.06
CA SER A 74 -0.92 19.73 -11.91
C SER A 74 0.56 19.77 -11.53
N ARG A 75 0.89 19.55 -10.25
CA ARG A 75 2.27 19.51 -9.76
C ARG A 75 2.91 18.14 -9.97
N VAL A 76 2.24 17.07 -9.53
CA VAL A 76 2.82 15.73 -9.46
C VAL A 76 2.69 14.94 -10.76
N CYS A 77 1.62 15.17 -11.54
CA CYS A 77 1.30 14.39 -12.75
C CYS A 77 1.22 15.27 -14.01
N SER A 78 1.78 16.48 -14.02
CA SER A 78 2.02 17.17 -15.29
C SER A 78 3.05 16.43 -16.12
N GLU A 79 2.99 16.58 -17.43
CA GLU A 79 3.90 15.91 -18.35
C GLU A 79 5.37 16.21 -18.02
N GLN A 80 5.67 17.47 -17.70
CA GLN A 80 7.00 17.89 -17.27
C GLN A 80 7.44 17.22 -15.97
N ALA A 81 6.55 17.13 -14.97
CA ALA A 81 6.87 16.50 -13.69
C ALA A 81 7.11 15.00 -13.83
N VAL A 82 6.33 14.31 -14.67
CA VAL A 82 6.52 12.88 -14.95
C VAL A 82 7.86 12.65 -15.65
N LYS A 83 8.21 13.47 -16.66
CA LYS A 83 9.49 13.37 -17.37
C LYS A 83 10.69 13.62 -16.47
N ASN A 84 10.58 14.56 -15.54
CA ASN A 84 11.68 14.93 -14.64
C ASN A 84 11.82 13.99 -13.43
N ARG A 85 10.83 13.13 -13.18
CA ARG A 85 10.80 12.28 -11.98
C ARG A 85 11.54 10.96 -12.21
N TYR A 86 12.38 10.62 -11.23
CA TYR A 86 12.95 9.27 -11.12
C TYR A 86 12.00 8.34 -10.35
N ASP A 87 11.27 7.50 -11.08
CA ASP A 87 10.40 6.45 -10.55
C ASP A 87 10.73 5.09 -11.22
N PRO A 88 11.79 4.41 -10.76
CA PRO A 88 12.19 3.11 -11.31
C PRO A 88 11.20 2.00 -10.96
N LEU A 89 11.29 0.88 -11.69
CA LEU A 89 10.62 -0.35 -11.32
C LEU A 89 11.20 -0.92 -10.02
N PRO A 90 10.44 -1.72 -9.26
CA PRO A 90 10.90 -2.24 -7.96
C PRO A 90 12.26 -2.95 -8.01
N GLU A 91 12.55 -3.68 -9.10
CA GLU A 91 13.78 -4.45 -9.27
C GLU A 91 15.02 -3.59 -9.55
N THR A 92 14.82 -2.38 -10.08
CA THR A 92 15.90 -1.47 -10.50
C THR A 92 15.98 -0.22 -9.62
N ALA A 93 15.23 -0.19 -8.53
CA ALA A 93 15.11 0.98 -7.68
C ALA A 93 16.39 1.22 -6.87
N VAL A 94 17.14 2.27 -7.23
CA VAL A 94 18.29 2.74 -6.45
C VAL A 94 17.91 4.02 -5.72
N LEU A 95 17.69 3.91 -4.41
CA LEU A 95 17.38 5.08 -3.57
C LEU A 95 18.66 5.73 -3.06
N LYS A 96 18.93 6.96 -3.48
CA LYS A 96 20.01 7.79 -2.94
C LYS A 96 19.45 8.68 -1.83
N SER A 97 19.68 8.31 -0.57
CA SER A 97 19.25 9.07 0.60
C SER A 97 20.40 9.23 1.59
N PRO A 98 20.62 10.44 2.15
CA PRO A 98 21.64 10.65 3.19
C PRO A 98 21.30 9.93 4.52
N HIS A 99 20.03 9.56 4.70
CA HIS A 99 19.53 8.82 5.86
C HIS A 99 19.64 7.30 5.68
N LEU A 100 20.11 6.84 4.52
CA LEU A 100 20.37 5.43 4.29
C LEU A 100 21.79 5.11 4.76
N HIS A 101 21.87 4.40 5.88
CA HIS A 101 23.14 3.88 6.39
C HIS A 101 23.32 2.43 5.98
N GLU A 102 24.58 1.98 5.90
CA GLU A 102 24.86 0.56 5.73
C GLU A 102 24.15 -0.24 6.81
N ARG A 103 23.57 -1.37 6.40
CA ARG A 103 22.90 -2.27 7.33
C ARG A 103 23.92 -2.74 8.36
N ARG A 104 23.82 -2.24 9.58
CA ARG A 104 24.57 -2.79 10.72
C ARG A 104 24.06 -4.20 10.99
N VAL A 105 24.87 -5.18 10.61
CA VAL A 105 24.64 -6.60 10.89
C VAL A 105 24.88 -6.80 12.38
N THR A 106 23.82 -6.74 13.19
CA THR A 106 23.91 -6.87 14.65
C THR A 106 24.13 -8.32 15.11
N ARG A 107 23.95 -9.30 14.20
CA ARG A 107 24.19 -10.73 14.39
C ARG A 107 24.58 -11.36 13.07
N ASP A 108 25.41 -12.39 13.11
CA ASP A 108 25.70 -13.20 11.93
C ASP A 108 24.38 -13.70 11.30
N PRO A 109 24.25 -13.67 9.97
CA PRO A 109 23.08 -14.22 9.30
C PRO A 109 22.83 -15.64 9.78
N VAL A 110 21.61 -15.92 10.27
CA VAL A 110 21.23 -17.29 10.60
C VAL A 110 20.95 -18.01 9.29
N THR A 111 21.84 -18.90 8.91
CA THR A 111 21.61 -19.80 7.77
C THR A 111 20.40 -20.67 8.11
N VAL A 112 19.26 -20.37 7.49
CA VAL A 112 18.10 -21.24 7.54
C VAL A 112 18.23 -22.27 6.41
N SER A 113 18.23 -23.55 6.78
CA SER A 113 18.03 -24.61 5.79
C SER A 113 16.54 -24.73 5.55
N LEU A 114 16.14 -24.69 4.28
CA LEU A 114 14.77 -24.88 3.84
C LEU A 114 14.35 -26.37 3.84
N GLY A 115 15.21 -27.27 4.35
CA GLY A 115 14.86 -28.68 4.52
C GLY A 115 14.53 -29.43 3.24
N GLY A 116 14.99 -28.92 2.08
CA GLY A 116 14.73 -29.50 0.76
C GLY A 116 13.45 -29.02 0.07
N ILE A 117 12.80 -27.94 0.55
CA ILE A 117 11.60 -27.35 -0.08
C ILE A 117 11.92 -26.71 -1.45
N ASP A 118 13.16 -26.31 -1.63
CA ASP A 118 13.78 -25.67 -2.80
C ASP A 118 14.59 -26.66 -3.66
N ALA A 119 14.57 -27.95 -3.32
CA ALA A 119 15.02 -29.00 -4.21
C ALA A 119 13.98 -29.23 -5.33
N ASP A 120 14.43 -29.75 -6.47
CA ASP A 120 13.51 -30.20 -7.51
C ASP A 120 12.48 -31.16 -6.89
N PRO A 121 11.18 -30.96 -7.16
CA PRO A 121 10.14 -31.77 -6.55
C PRO A 121 10.39 -33.24 -6.91
N SER A 122 10.37 -34.11 -5.89
CA SER A 122 10.60 -35.53 -6.12
C SER A 122 9.57 -36.10 -7.11
N PRO A 123 9.90 -37.17 -7.85
CA PRO A 123 8.94 -37.84 -8.73
C PRO A 123 7.65 -38.25 -7.98
N ALA A 124 7.77 -38.61 -6.70
CA ALA A 124 6.63 -38.92 -5.84
C ALA A 124 5.78 -37.67 -5.48
N TRP A 125 6.39 -36.50 -5.30
CA TRP A 125 5.66 -35.23 -5.13
C TRP A 125 4.97 -34.81 -6.42
N MET A 126 5.64 -34.92 -7.57
CA MET A 126 5.07 -34.62 -8.89
C MET A 126 3.93 -35.57 -9.27
N ALA A 127 4.06 -36.84 -8.88
CA ALA A 127 3.05 -37.88 -9.11
C ALA A 127 1.88 -37.81 -8.12
N ARG A 128 1.93 -36.96 -7.09
CA ARG A 128 0.73 -36.61 -6.34
C ARG A 128 -0.20 -35.88 -7.30
N ALA A 129 -1.22 -36.58 -7.78
CA ALA A 129 -2.42 -35.92 -8.21
C ALA A 129 -2.82 -35.01 -7.04
N PHE A 130 -2.82 -33.70 -7.26
CA PHE A 130 -3.38 -32.73 -6.33
C PHE A 130 -4.89 -32.98 -6.29
N LEU A 131 -5.28 -34.11 -5.71
CA LEU A 131 -6.64 -34.39 -5.33
C LEU A 131 -6.92 -33.35 -4.25
N PRO A 132 -7.88 -32.44 -4.43
CA PRO A 132 -8.31 -31.54 -3.37
C PRO A 132 -9.00 -32.39 -2.28
N GLY A 133 -8.21 -33.17 -1.55
CA GLY A 133 -8.62 -34.03 -0.44
C GLY A 133 -8.64 -33.27 0.88
N GLY A 134 -8.52 -31.95 0.84
CA GLY A 134 -8.75 -31.06 1.96
C GLY A 134 -9.61 -29.89 1.47
N ALA A 135 -10.44 -29.36 2.37
CA ALA A 135 -11.29 -28.19 2.15
C ALA A 135 -10.45 -26.91 1.94
N VAL A 136 -9.62 -26.88 0.90
CA VAL A 136 -9.00 -25.66 0.39
C VAL A 136 -10.08 -25.01 -0.48
N PRO A 137 -10.66 -23.88 -0.05
CA PRO A 137 -11.65 -23.19 -0.84
C PRO A 137 -10.98 -22.78 -2.16
N VAL A 138 -11.42 -23.38 -3.27
CA VAL A 138 -11.01 -22.92 -4.59
C VAL A 138 -11.62 -21.53 -4.76
N PRO A 139 -10.84 -20.50 -5.13
CA PRO A 139 -11.41 -19.18 -5.40
C PRO A 139 -12.49 -19.31 -6.47
N GLU A 140 -13.73 -18.97 -6.12
CA GLU A 140 -14.80 -18.88 -7.09
C GLU A 140 -14.53 -17.67 -8.01
N PRO A 141 -14.91 -17.74 -9.31
CA PRO A 141 -14.91 -16.58 -10.18
C PRO A 141 -15.63 -15.41 -9.50
N ARG A 142 -15.09 -14.18 -9.66
CA ARG A 142 -15.75 -12.99 -9.13
C ARG A 142 -17.19 -12.94 -9.68
N PRO A 143 -18.21 -12.76 -8.83
CA PRO A 143 -19.59 -12.69 -9.30
C PRO A 143 -19.76 -11.49 -10.22
N ASP A 144 -20.65 -11.62 -11.21
CA ASP A 144 -21.12 -10.49 -11.99
C ASP A 144 -21.92 -9.54 -11.07
N TYR A 145 -21.91 -8.25 -11.38
CA TYR A 145 -22.61 -7.23 -10.60
C TYR A 145 -23.66 -6.56 -11.46
N VAL A 146 -24.84 -6.34 -10.89
CA VAL A 146 -25.85 -5.42 -11.43
C VAL A 146 -25.83 -4.15 -10.59
N ILE A 147 -25.95 -3.01 -11.26
CA ILE A 147 -26.19 -1.76 -10.57
C ILE A 147 -27.67 -1.68 -10.24
N VAL A 148 -28.01 -1.56 -8.96
CA VAL A 148 -29.39 -1.38 -8.48
C VAL A 148 -29.57 -0.04 -7.79
N ASN A 149 -30.80 0.46 -7.80
CA ASN A 149 -31.21 1.61 -6.99
C ASN A 149 -31.35 1.22 -5.50
N VAL A 150 -31.59 2.21 -4.65
CA VAL A 150 -31.89 2.02 -3.21
C VAL A 150 -33.09 1.07 -3.00
N ASP A 151 -34.03 1.06 -3.94
CA ASP A 151 -35.23 0.22 -3.91
C ASP A 151 -34.99 -1.22 -4.44
N GLY A 152 -33.78 -1.54 -4.91
CA GLY A 152 -33.40 -2.86 -5.42
C GLY A 152 -33.63 -3.09 -6.91
N ASP A 153 -34.22 -2.12 -7.62
CA ASP A 153 -34.47 -2.21 -9.06
C ASP A 153 -33.19 -1.98 -9.89
N ALA A 154 -33.00 -2.77 -10.95
CA ALA A 154 -31.88 -2.63 -11.88
C ALA A 154 -31.87 -1.26 -12.57
N ILE A 155 -30.71 -0.61 -12.61
CA ILE A 155 -30.54 0.69 -13.24
C ILE A 155 -30.26 0.55 -14.74
N ILE A 156 -31.12 1.13 -15.58
CA ILE A 156 -30.90 1.27 -17.02
C ILE A 156 -29.80 2.32 -17.27
N PRO A 157 -28.86 2.09 -18.22
CA PRO A 157 -27.87 3.10 -18.59
C PRO A 157 -28.52 4.44 -18.95
N GLY A 158 -28.19 5.50 -18.20
CA GLY A 158 -28.75 6.86 -18.38
C GLY A 158 -29.60 7.39 -17.21
N SER A 159 -29.86 6.58 -16.18
CA SER A 159 -30.53 7.03 -14.95
C SER A 159 -29.63 7.94 -14.09
N LEU A 160 -30.19 9.04 -13.60
CA LEU A 160 -29.53 10.00 -12.68
C LEU A 160 -29.55 9.54 -11.20
N ARG A 161 -30.08 8.34 -10.91
CA ARG A 161 -30.12 7.82 -9.53
C ARG A 161 -28.79 7.14 -9.17
N GLY A 162 -28.29 7.42 -7.97
CA GLY A 162 -27.09 6.77 -7.43
C GLY A 162 -27.32 5.26 -7.30
N GLY A 163 -26.37 4.46 -7.79
CA GLY A 163 -26.48 3.01 -7.81
C GLY A 163 -25.49 2.32 -6.87
N ILE A 164 -25.92 1.19 -6.32
CA ILE A 164 -25.06 0.27 -5.56
C ILE A 164 -24.82 -0.96 -6.45
N ALA A 165 -23.56 -1.37 -6.60
CA ALA A 165 -23.23 -2.62 -7.27
C ALA A 165 -23.54 -3.78 -6.32
N VAL A 166 -24.53 -4.59 -6.68
CA VAL A 166 -24.88 -5.82 -5.94
C VAL A 166 -24.49 -7.03 -6.78
N PRO A 167 -23.95 -8.10 -6.16
CA PRO A 167 -23.69 -9.35 -6.87
C PRO A 167 -25.00 -9.86 -7.50
N THR A 168 -24.97 -10.29 -8.76
CA THR A 168 -26.08 -11.05 -9.33
C THR A 168 -26.30 -12.29 -8.48
N PRO A 169 -27.51 -12.52 -7.94
CA PRO A 169 -27.84 -13.79 -7.34
C PRO A 169 -27.65 -14.87 -8.40
N ASN A 170 -26.67 -15.75 -8.19
CA ASN A 170 -26.51 -16.92 -9.03
C ASN A 170 -27.80 -17.75 -8.84
N PRO A 171 -28.57 -18.11 -9.88
CA PRO A 171 -29.68 -19.04 -9.71
C PRO A 171 -29.07 -20.33 -9.19
N VAL A 172 -29.30 -20.60 -7.90
CA VAL A 172 -28.91 -21.84 -7.25
C VAL A 172 -29.41 -22.97 -8.15
N HIS A 173 -28.49 -23.81 -8.66
CA HIS A 173 -28.87 -25.08 -9.25
C HIS A 173 -29.63 -25.85 -8.17
N VAL A 174 -30.95 -25.86 -8.28
CA VAL A 174 -31.81 -26.79 -7.57
C VAL A 174 -31.75 -28.09 -8.37
N GLN A 175 -31.15 -29.09 -7.73
CA GLN A 175 -30.90 -30.49 -8.13
C GLN A 175 -29.59 -30.76 -8.87
#